data_AF-A0A0G0E1V9-F1
#
_entry.id   AF-A0A0G0E1V9-F1
#
_cell.length_a   1.000
_cell.length_b   1.000
_cell.length_c   1.000
_cell.angle_alpha   90.00
_cell.angle_beta   90.00
_cell.angle_gamma   90.00
#
_symmetry.space_group_name_H-M   'P 1'
#
loop_
_entity.id
_entity.type
_entity.pdbx_description
1 polymer ?
#
loop_
_entity_poly.entity_id
_entity_poly.type
_entity_poly.pdbx_seq_one_letter_code
_entity_poly.pdbx_strand_id
1 'polypeptide(L)'
;FFNFSDPISFFVGILDILSEFSKVLSFAFRLFGNIFAGEVLLTIVAFLVPVLASFPFIALEIFVGFVQALVFSMLTAVFLSNAVVEHH
;
A
#
# COMPACT_ATOMS: atom_id res chain seq x y z
N PHE A 1 5.09 -28.04 9.29
CA PHE A 1 5.91 -29.25 9.01
C PHE A 1 6.90 -28.94 7.89
N PHE A 2 8.23 -28.95 8.11
CA PHE A 2 9.20 -28.85 7.00
C PHE A 2 8.99 -30.10 6.11
N ASN A 3 8.23 -29.95 5.03
CA ASN A 3 7.85 -31.08 4.17
C ASN A 3 8.56 -30.96 2.82
N PHE A 4 9.60 -31.78 2.69
CA PHE A 4 10.42 -31.99 1.50
C PHE A 4 9.70 -32.85 0.43
N SER A 5 8.36 -32.92 0.43
CA SER A 5 7.57 -33.74 -0.50
C SER A 5 6.36 -33.04 -1.14
N ASP A 6 6.39 -31.71 -1.24
CA ASP A 6 5.71 -30.97 -2.31
C ASP A 6 6.37 -29.60 -2.45
N PRO A 7 7.47 -29.45 -3.26
CA PRO A 7 8.04 -28.15 -3.58
C PRO A 7 7.00 -27.12 -4.04
N ILE A 8 5.85 -27.56 -4.54
CA ILE A 8 4.73 -26.70 -4.93
C ILE A 8 4.11 -25.97 -3.73
N SER A 9 3.86 -26.60 -2.58
CA SER A 9 3.24 -25.89 -1.43
C SER A 9 4.17 -24.86 -0.79
N PHE A 10 5.47 -25.16 -0.69
CA PHE A 10 6.45 -24.19 -0.20
C PHE A 10 6.62 -23.03 -1.18
N PHE A 11 6.66 -23.32 -2.49
CA PHE A 11 6.75 -22.29 -3.53
C PHE A 11 5.47 -21.45 -3.62
N VAL A 12 4.30 -22.05 -3.39
CA VAL A 12 3.00 -21.35 -3.35
C VAL A 12 2.91 -20.46 -2.12
N GLY A 13 3.28 -20.90 -0.92
CA GLY A 13 3.26 -20.05 0.28
C GLY A 13 4.20 -18.83 0.15
N ILE A 14 5.41 -19.04 -0.39
CA ILE A 14 6.34 -17.93 -0.65
C ILE A 14 5.82 -16.99 -1.75
N LEU A 15 5.14 -17.52 -2.77
CA LEU A 15 4.56 -16.73 -3.86
C LEU A 15 3.33 -15.95 -3.38
N ASP A 16 2.53 -16.50 -2.47
CA ASP A 16 1.35 -15.83 -1.89
C ASP A 16 1.78 -14.63 -1.03
N ILE A 17 2.78 -14.82 -0.18
CA ILE A 17 3.41 -13.73 0.59
C ILE A 17 3.98 -12.65 -0.34
N LEU A 18 4.65 -13.05 -1.42
CA LEU A 18 5.21 -12.10 -2.40
C LEU A 18 4.12 -11.36 -3.20
N SER A 19 3.02 -12.05 -3.51
CA SER A 19 1.85 -11.51 -4.23
C SER A 19 1.11 -10.48 -3.37
N GLU A 20 0.87 -10.80 -2.09
CA GLU A 20 0.25 -9.88 -1.13
C GLU A 20 1.16 -8.68 -0.82
N PHE A 21 2.47 -8.92 -0.65
CA PHE A 21 3.46 -7.85 -0.49
C PHE A 21 3.51 -6.93 -1.71
N SER A 22 3.37 -7.49 -2.93
CA SER A 22 3.27 -6.71 -4.15
C SER A 22 2.02 -5.82 -4.20
N LYS A 23 0.87 -6.29 -3.69
CA LYS A 23 -0.34 -5.45 -3.57
C LYS A 23 -0.12 -4.28 -2.59
N VAL A 24 0.46 -4.58 -1.43
CA VAL A 24 0.84 -3.59 -0.42
C VAL A 24 1.77 -2.53 -1.00
N LEU A 25 2.79 -2.96 -1.74
CA LEU A 25 3.74 -2.08 -2.40
C LEU A 25 3.05 -1.21 -3.48
N SER A 26 2.17 -1.81 -4.30
CA SER A 26 1.39 -1.09 -5.31
C SER A 26 0.49 -0.01 -4.69
N PHE A 27 -0.07 -0.30 -3.53
CA PHE A 27 -0.88 0.61 -2.74
C PHE A 27 -0.06 1.74 -2.10
N ALA A 28 1.14 1.44 -1.58
CA ALA A 28 2.09 2.42 -1.06
C ALA A 28 2.60 3.37 -2.15
N PHE A 29 2.95 2.84 -3.33
CA PHE A 29 3.34 3.67 -4.49
C PHE A 29 2.21 4.57 -4.97
N ARG A 30 0.95 4.14 -4.86
CA ARG A 30 -0.21 4.97 -5.22
C ARG A 30 -0.44 6.10 -4.22
N LEU A 31 -0.27 5.84 -2.92
CA LEU A 31 -0.33 6.88 -1.89
C LEU A 31 0.83 7.87 -2.03
N PHE A 32 2.05 7.36 -2.21
CA PHE A 32 3.23 8.17 -2.47
C PHE A 32 3.05 9.04 -3.72
N GLY A 33 2.50 8.48 -4.80
CA GLY A 33 2.19 9.22 -6.02
C GLY A 33 1.17 10.32 -5.80
N ASN A 34 0.10 10.08 -5.04
CA ASN A 34 -0.89 11.11 -4.71
C ASN A 34 -0.30 12.25 -3.88
N ILE A 35 0.49 11.94 -2.84
CA ILE A 35 1.10 12.96 -1.97
C ILE A 35 2.22 13.71 -2.67
N PHE A 36 3.05 13.00 -3.42
CA PHE A 36 4.11 13.60 -4.22
C PHE A 36 3.53 14.49 -5.34
N ALA A 37 2.46 14.07 -6.00
CA ALA A 37 1.79 14.90 -7.00
C ALA A 37 1.17 16.16 -6.37
N GLY A 38 0.55 16.07 -5.20
CA GLY A 38 0.02 17.22 -4.46
C GLY A 38 1.10 18.23 -4.07
N GLU A 39 2.19 17.75 -3.46
CA GLU A 39 3.34 18.57 -3.02
C GLU A 39 4.07 19.22 -4.20
N VAL A 40 4.34 18.45 -5.26
CA VAL A 40 5.01 18.94 -6.48
C VAL A 40 4.12 19.92 -7.23
N LEU A 41 2.82 19.63 -7.34
CA LEU A 41 1.86 20.55 -7.96
C LEU A 41 1.77 21.86 -7.17
N LEU A 42 1.74 21.80 -5.83
CA LEU A 42 1.74 22.99 -4.97
C LEU A 42 2.98 23.85 -5.23
N THR A 43 4.15 23.24 -5.30
CA THR A 43 5.42 23.91 -5.59
C THR A 43 5.42 24.60 -6.96
N ILE A 44 4.86 23.94 -7.98
CA ILE A 44 4.80 24.49 -9.35
C ILE A 44 3.75 25.61 -9.44
N VAL A 45 2.57 25.43 -8.82
CA VAL A 45 1.44 26.37 -8.89
C VAL A 45 1.69 27.61 -8.02
N ALA A 46 2.37 27.49 -6.87
CA ALA A 46 2.76 28.62 -6.02
C ALA A 46 3.63 29.65 -6.76
N PHE A 47 4.30 29.24 -7.84
CA PHE A 47 5.11 30.11 -8.67
C PHE A 47 4.34 30.76 -9.84
N LEU A 48 3.07 30.36 -10.13
CA LEU A 48 2.39 30.69 -11.39
C LEU A 48 0.88 31.09 -11.30
N VAL A 49 0.03 30.56 -10.40
CA VAL A 49 -1.46 30.66 -10.44
C VAL A 49 -2.11 30.62 -9.02
N PRO A 50 -3.38 31.06 -8.81
CA PRO A 50 -3.98 31.23 -7.48
C PRO A 50 -4.04 29.96 -6.63
N VAL A 51 -3.60 30.10 -5.38
CA VAL A 51 -3.50 29.14 -4.27
C VAL A 51 -4.80 28.37 -3.95
N LEU A 52 -5.94 28.80 -4.51
CA LEU A 52 -7.27 28.28 -4.19
C LEU A 52 -7.52 26.85 -4.67
N ALA A 53 -6.85 26.40 -5.74
CA ALA A 53 -6.99 25.05 -6.27
C ALA A 53 -6.42 23.96 -5.34
N SER A 54 -5.52 24.33 -4.42
CA SER A 54 -4.82 23.38 -3.55
C SER A 54 -5.64 22.90 -2.35
N PHE A 55 -6.60 23.71 -1.88
CA PHE A 55 -7.40 23.42 -0.69
C PHE A 55 -8.24 22.14 -0.78
N PRO A 56 -9.03 21.90 -1.85
CA PRO A 56 -9.79 20.67 -1.98
C PRO A 56 -8.92 19.45 -2.28
N PHE A 57 -7.74 19.65 -2.89
CA PHE A 57 -6.85 18.55 -3.27
C PHE A 57 -6.20 17.91 -2.04
N ILE A 58 -5.69 18.72 -1.10
CA ILE A 58 -5.08 18.24 0.16
C ILE A 58 -6.11 17.48 1.02
N ALA A 59 -7.37 17.93 1.05
CA ALA A 59 -8.43 17.26 1.80
C ALA A 59 -8.77 15.87 1.23
N LEU A 60 -8.85 15.75 -0.09
CA LEU A 60 -9.08 14.46 -0.76
C LEU A 60 -7.86 13.53 -0.65
N GLU A 61 -6.65 14.09 -0.68
CA GLU A 61 -5.39 13.35 -0.58
C GLU A 61 -5.21 12.70 0.80
N ILE A 62 -5.48 13.46 1.88
CA ILE A 62 -5.49 12.93 3.25
C ILE A 62 -6.56 11.86 3.43
N PHE A 63 -7.75 12.04 2.83
CA PHE A 63 -8.83 11.05 2.90
C PHE A 63 -8.44 9.74 2.21
N VAL A 64 -7.87 9.80 1.01
CA VAL A 64 -7.39 8.62 0.28
C VAL A 64 -6.22 7.95 1.01
N GLY A 65 -5.31 8.74 1.61
CA GLY A 65 -4.23 8.21 2.43
C GLY A 65 -4.68 7.48 3.69
N PHE A 66 -5.74 7.97 4.33
CA PHE A 66 -6.34 7.30 5.47
C PHE A 66 -6.95 5.95 5.08
N VAL A 67 -7.72 5.91 3.99
CA VAL A 67 -8.28 4.65 3.46
C VAL A 67 -7.17 3.67 3.11
N GLN A 68 -6.05 4.16 2.56
CA GLN A 68 -4.93 3.29 2.23
C GLN A 68 -4.24 2.71 3.46
N ALA A 69 -4.02 3.52 4.49
CA ALA A 69 -3.42 3.05 5.74
C ALA A 69 -4.28 1.98 6.42
N LEU A 70 -5.61 2.11 6.34
CA LEU A 70 -6.54 1.08 6.82
C LEU A 70 -6.40 -0.25 6.05
N VAL A 71 -6.32 -0.19 4.72
CA VAL A 71 -6.13 -1.39 3.88
C VAL A 71 -4.79 -2.06 4.17
N PHE A 72 -3.71 -1.27 4.36
CA PHE A 72 -2.40 -1.80 4.75
C PHE A 72 -2.44 -2.53 6.10
N SER A 73 -3.10 -1.96 7.10
CA SER A 73 -3.27 -2.60 8.40
C SER A 73 -4.10 -3.88 8.30
N MET A 74 -5.16 -3.88 7.48
CA MET A 74 -5.99 -5.05 7.22
C MET A 74 -5.20 -6.18 6.56
N LEU A 75 -4.40 -5.89 5.52
CA LEU A 75 -3.55 -6.89 4.85
C LEU A 75 -2.44 -7.40 5.79
N THR A 76 -1.89 -6.55 6.65
CA THR A 76 -0.91 -6.96 7.68
C THR A 76 -1.53 -7.89 8.71
N ALA A 77 -2.77 -7.64 9.13
CA ALA A 77 -3.50 -8.52 10.03
C ALA A 77 -3.83 -9.87 9.38
N VAL A 78 -4.13 -9.88 8.08
CA VAL A 78 -4.29 -11.10 7.27
C VAL A 78 -2.97 -11.87 7.18
N PHE A 79 -1.84 -11.18 6.94
CA PHE A 79 -0.51 -11.81 6.95
C PHE A 79 -0.20 -12.44 8.30
N LEU A 80 -0.44 -11.73 9.41
CA LEU A 80 -0.21 -12.28 10.75
C LEU A 80 -1.09 -13.50 11.01
N SER A 81 -2.34 -13.49 10.54
CA SER A 81 -3.25 -14.63 10.64
C SER A 81 -2.78 -15.81 9.78
N ASN A 82 -2.34 -15.58 8.54
CA ASN A 82 -1.81 -16.62 7.66
C ASN A 82 -0.49 -17.20 8.16
N ALA A 83 0.43 -16.37 8.65
CA ALA A 83 1.69 -16.81 9.24
C ALA A 83 1.50 -17.63 10.53
N VAL A 84 0.42 -17.35 11.29
CA VAL A 84 0.02 -18.19 12.43
C VAL A 84 -0.58 -19.53 11.96
N VAL A 85 -1.31 -19.55 10.84
CA VAL A 85 -1.85 -20.80 10.25
C VAL A 85 -0.75 -21.68 9.64
N GLU A 86 0.32 -21.10 9.07
CA GLU A 86 1.50 -21.85 8.60
C GLU A 86 2.27 -22.55 9.74
N HIS A 87 2.01 -22.18 10.99
CA HIS A 87 2.66 -22.74 12.18
C HIS A 87 1.90 -23.90 12.85
N HIS A 88 0.96 -24.55 12.15
CA HIS A 88 0.40 -25.87 12.51
C HIS A 88 0.66 -26.91 11.42
#